data_AF-A0A939K7R1-F1
#
_entry.id   AF-A0A939K7R1-F1
#
_cell.length_a   1.000
_cell.length_b   1.000
_cell.length_c   1.000
_cell.angle_alpha   90.00
_cell.angle_beta   90.00
_cell.angle_gamma   90.00
#
_symmetry.space_group_name_H-M   'P 1'
#
loop_
_entity.id
_entity.type
_entity.pdbx_description
1 polymer ?
#
loop_
_entity_poly.entity_id
_entity_poly.type
_entity_poly.pdbx_seq_one_letter_code
_entity_poly.pdbx_strand_id
1 'polypeptide(L)' 'MILSLGVTGSHGHEPKVACPFHKKTFSLKTGACLSGDDYQIYTFAVRIENGLVYIGLP' A
#
# COMPACT_ATOMS: atom_id res chain seq x y z
N MET A 1 3.85 -11.53 -2.84
CA MET A 1 5.16 -10.89 -3.00
C MET A 1 5.28 -9.90 -4.16
N ILE A 2 4.24 -9.62 -4.96
CA ILE A 2 4.39 -8.68 -6.10
C ILE A 2 4.57 -7.23 -5.62
N LEU A 3 3.69 -6.76 -4.75
CA LEU A 3 3.70 -5.37 -4.28
C LEU A 3 4.86 -5.03 -3.34
N SER A 4 5.50 -6.03 -2.71
CA SER A 4 6.70 -5.81 -1.88
C SER A 4 7.93 -5.40 -2.70
N LEU A 5 7.89 -5.59 -4.02
CA LEU A 5 8.91 -5.13 -4.97
C LEU A 5 8.48 -3.86 -5.70
N GLY A 6 7.34 -3.28 -5.31
CA GLY A 6 6.79 -2.08 -5.92
C GLY A 6 7.58 -0.83 -5.57
N VAL A 7 7.53 0.16 -6.46
CA VAL A 7 8.14 1.48 -6.21
C VAL A 7 7.19 2.29 -5.33
N THR A 8 7.68 2.75 -4.18
CA THR A 8 6.93 3.65 -3.29
C THR A 8 7.04 5.10 -3.75
N GLY A 9 6.04 5.92 -3.40
CA GLY A 9 6.02 7.34 -3.70
C GLY A 9 4.73 8.00 -3.22
N SER A 10 4.33 9.09 -3.86
CA SER A 10 3.08 9.78 -3.56
C SER A 10 2.28 10.15 -4.80
N HIS A 11 0.95 10.27 -4.66
CA HIS A 11 0.06 10.95 -5.59
C HIS A 11 -0.51 12.17 -4.86
N GLY A 12 0.08 13.35 -5.10
CA GLY A 12 -0.14 14.50 -4.23
C GLY A 12 0.31 14.19 -2.79
N HIS A 13 -0.64 14.24 -1.85
CA HIS A 13 -0.41 13.93 -0.43
C HIS A 13 -0.72 12.46 -0.05
N GLU A 14 -1.12 11.63 -1.01
CA GLU A 14 -1.48 10.23 -0.77
C GLU A 14 -0.25 9.31 -0.99
N PRO A 15 0.30 8.67 0.05
CA PRO A 15 1.39 7.72 -0.11
C PRO A 15 0.91 6.48 -0.86
N LYS A 16 1.70 5.99 -1.81
CA LYS A 16 1.32 4.90 -2.71
C LYS A 16 2.45 3.94 -2.99
N VAL A 17 2.09 2.77 -3.49
CA VAL A 17 2.99 1.81 -4.12
C VAL A 17 2.54 1.51 -5.55
N ALA A 18 3.48 1.49 -6.50
CA ALA A 18 3.22 1.08 -7.89
C ALA A 18 3.52 -0.41 -8.07
N CYS A 19 2.58 -1.17 -8.62
CA CYS A 19 2.79 -2.58 -8.95
C CYS A 19 3.82 -2.74 -10.09
N PRO A 20 4.85 -3.59 -9.94
CA PRO A 20 5.85 -3.80 -10.97
C PRO A 20 5.31 -4.32 -12.31
N PHE A 21 4.24 -5.13 -12.30
CA PHE A 21 3.73 -5.80 -13.49
C PHE A 21 2.81 -4.94 -14.35
N HIS A 22 1.75 -4.39 -13.75
CA HIS A 22 0.71 -3.69 -14.50
C HIS A 22 0.67 -2.18 -14.20
N LYS A 23 1.66 -1.65 -13.47
CA LYS A 23 1.86 -0.21 -13.18
C LYS A 23 0.73 0.50 -12.44
N LYS A 24 -0.35 -0.20 -12.11
CA LYS A 24 -1.40 0.31 -11.22
C LYS A 24 -0.80 0.68 -9.87
N THR A 25 -1.29 1.79 -9.32
CA THR A 25 -0.84 2.34 -8.06
C THR A 25 -1.90 2.17 -6.99
N PHE A 26 -1.49 1.80 -5.78
CA PHE A 26 -2.40 1.58 -4.66
C PHE A 26 -2.02 2.49 -3.48
N SER A 27 -3.02 3.09 -2.82
CA SER A 27 -2.82 3.86 -1.60
C SER A 27 -2.28 2.95 -0.48
N LEU A 28 -1.24 3.42 0.22
CA LEU A 28 -0.71 2.75 1.41
C LEU A 28 -1.56 3.01 2.67
N LYS A 29 -2.51 3.95 2.63
CA LYS A 29 -3.44 4.24 3.72
C LYS A 29 -4.71 3.40 3.62
N THR A 30 -5.32 3.33 2.43
CA THR A 30 -6.64 2.74 2.25
C THR A 30 -6.62 1.45 1.44
N GLY A 31 -5.55 1.20 0.67
CA GLY A 31 -5.48 0.09 -0.27
C GLY A 31 -6.22 0.33 -1.58
N ALA A 32 -6.89 1.47 -1.76
CA ALA A 32 -7.61 1.79 -2.99
C ALA A 32 -6.66 1.93 -4.18
N CYS A 33 -7.08 1.43 -5.34
CA CYS A 33 -6.40 1.68 -6.61
C CYS A 33 -6.59 3.15 -7.01
N LEU A 34 -5.48 3.84 -7.25
CA LEU A 34 -5.47 5.26 -7.65
C LEU A 34 -5.40 5.44 -9.18
N SER A 35 -5.43 4.34 -9.94
CA SER A 35 -5.27 4.33 -11.39
C SER A 35 -6.59 4.28 -12.16
N GLY A 36 -7.73 4.46 -11.47
CA GLY A 36 -9.06 4.59 -12.09
C GLY A 36 -9.87 3.29 -12.20
N ASP A 37 -9.30 2.16 -11.78
CA ASP A 37 -10.03 0.89 -11.66
C ASP A 37 -10.58 0.69 -10.24
N ASP A 38 -11.70 -0.02 -10.12
CA ASP A 38 -12.32 -0.36 -8.83
C ASP A 38 -11.66 -1.60 -8.19
N TYR A 39 -10.34 -1.54 -7.99
CA TYR A 39 -9.59 -2.55 -7.24
C TYR A 39 -9.21 -2.01 -5.88
N GLN A 40 -9.21 -2.89 -4.87
CA GLN A 40 -8.72 -2.59 -3.54
C GLN A 40 -7.86 -3.74 -3.02
N ILE A 41 -6.72 -3.40 -2.42
CA ILE A 41 -5.91 -4.35 -1.66
C ILE A 41 -6.26 -4.28 -0.18
N TYR A 42 -6.09 -5.40 0.52
CA TYR A 42 -6.23 -5.41 1.97
C TYR A 42 -5.15 -4.54 2.63
N THR A 43 -5.58 -3.77 3.62
CA THR A 43 -4.70 -3.04 4.53
C THR A 43 -4.85 -3.62 5.93
N PHE A 44 -3.77 -3.53 6.70
CA PHE A 44 -3.72 -4.01 8.08
C PHE A 44 -3.25 -2.85 8.96
N ALA A 45 -3.79 -2.77 10.18
CA ALA A 45 -3.32 -1.79 11.13
C ALA A 45 -1.85 -2.09 11.49
N VAL A 46 -1.01 -1.06 11.52
CA VAL A 46 0.41 -1.20 11.88
C VAL A 46 0.71 -0.32 13.09
N ARG A 47 1.42 -0.88 14.07
CA ARG A 47 1.92 -0.17 15.25
C ARG A 47 3.42 -0.38 15.38
N ILE A 48 4.14 0.66 15.79
CA ILE A 48 5.56 0.58 16.14
C ILE A 48 5.68 0.77 17.65
N GLU A 49 6.32 -0.17 18.33
CA GLU A 49 6.56 -0.12 19.78
C GLU A 49 7.94 -0.72 20.08
N ASN A 50 8.78 0.03 20.80
CA ASN A 50 10.14 -0.39 21.18
C ASN A 50 11.00 -0.88 19.99
N GLY A 51 10.86 -0.25 18.82
CA GLY A 51 11.59 -0.63 17.61
C GLY A 51 11.06 -1.87 16.88
N LEU A 52 9.99 -2.49 17.38
CA LEU A 52 9.30 -3.62 16.75
C LEU A 52 8.08 -3.13 15.96
N VAL A 53 7.85 -3.74 14.80
CA VAL A 53 6.67 -3.48 13.95
C VAL A 53 5.64 -4.58 14.17
N TYR A 54 4.45 -4.19 14.59
CA TYR A 54 3.30 -5.08 14.83
C TYR A 54 2.27 -4.89 13.72
N ILE A 55 1.68 -6.01 13.27
CA ILE A 55 0.64 -6.04 12.25
C ILE A 55 -0.64 -6.57 12.91
N GLY A 56 -1.72 -5.80 12.84
CA GLY A 56 -3.05 -6.21 13.28
C GLY A 56 -3.66 -7.18 12.27
N LEU A 57 -3.72 -8.46 12.63
CA LEU A 57 -4.44 -9.48 11.88
C LEU A 57 -5.95 -9.39 12.17
N PRO A 58 -6.81 -9.83 11.25
CA PRO A 58 -8.27 -9.84 11.42
C PRO A 58 -8.73 -10.75 12.57
#